data_AF-A0AAE5P7C8-F1
#
_entry.id   AF-A0AAE5P7C8-F1
#
_cell.length_a   1.000
_cell.length_b   1.000
_cell.length_c   1.000
_cell.angle_alpha   90.00
_cell.angle_beta   90.00
_cell.angle_gamma   90.00
#
_symmetry.space_group_name_H-M   'P 1'
#
loop_
_entity.id
_entity.type
_entity.pdbx_description
1 polymer ?
#
loop_
_entity_poly.entity_id
_entity_poly.type
_entity_poly.pdbx_seq_one_letter_code
_entity_poly.pdbx_strand_id
1 'polypeptide(L)'
;MKKRYIVCLGALSAFLVIGFIWWFLFAPSYLQFTPKGEYISQSTSPNGDYIVKIYRSSGGATTPFAIRGEVTYSNKIFNKRKNIYWNYPQETAKVKWVNNKTVNISGHILNVKKDTFNANDVDN
;
A
#
# COMPACT_ATOMS: atom_id res chain seq x y z
N MET A 1 -5.49 -39.31 36.92
CA MET A 1 -5.02 -37.91 36.83
C MET A 1 -4.10 -37.64 35.63
N LYS A 2 -3.10 -38.50 35.35
CA LYS A 2 -2.12 -38.31 34.25
C LYS A 2 -2.71 -38.27 32.83
N LYS A 3 -3.75 -39.07 32.51
CA LYS A 3 -4.41 -39.08 31.19
C LYS A 3 -5.10 -37.75 30.84
N ARG A 4 -5.71 -37.08 31.84
CA ARG A 4 -6.33 -35.76 31.65
C ARG A 4 -5.28 -34.68 31.35
N TYR A 5 -4.10 -34.80 31.94
CA TYR A 5 -2.98 -33.86 31.72
C TYR A 5 -2.42 -33.95 30.28
N ILE A 6 -2.29 -35.17 29.73
CA ILE A 6 -1.83 -35.39 28.35
C ILE A 6 -2.82 -34.79 27.35
N VAL A 7 -4.13 -34.94 27.59
CA VAL A 7 -5.18 -34.33 26.75
C VAL A 7 -5.13 -32.81 26.83
N CYS A 8 -5.00 -32.23 28.04
CA CYS A 8 -4.86 -30.79 28.20
C CYS A 8 -3.60 -30.23 27.53
N LEU A 9 -2.47 -30.95 27.60
CA LEU A 9 -1.21 -30.52 26.99
C LEU A 9 -1.29 -30.54 25.46
N GLY A 10 -1.96 -31.55 24.88
CA GLY A 10 -2.22 -31.62 23.45
C GLY A 10 -3.20 -30.55 22.95
N ALA A 11 -4.20 -30.19 23.75
CA ALA A 11 -5.10 -29.08 23.43
C ALA A 11 -4.35 -27.73 23.46
N LEU A 12 -3.49 -27.52 24.45
CA LEU A 12 -2.69 -26.30 24.56
C LEU A 12 -1.72 -26.13 23.38
N SER A 13 -1.05 -27.21 22.96
CA SER A 13 -0.16 -27.17 21.79
C SER A 13 -0.94 -26.89 20.51
N ALA A 14 -2.13 -27.46 20.33
CA ALA A 14 -2.99 -27.17 19.19
C ALA A 14 -3.42 -25.69 19.15
N PHE A 15 -3.77 -25.10 20.30
CA PHE A 15 -4.08 -23.66 20.41
C PHE A 15 -2.90 -22.77 20.02
N LEU A 16 -1.69 -23.12 20.46
CA LEU A 16 -0.47 -22.39 20.09
C LEU A 16 -0.20 -22.47 18.58
N VAL A 17 -0.37 -23.65 17.97
CA VAL A 17 -0.19 -23.84 16.53
C VAL A 17 -1.23 -23.04 15.74
N ILE A 18 -2.51 -23.06 16.15
CA ILE A 18 -3.57 -22.27 15.51
C ILE A 18 -3.27 -20.78 15.63
N GLY A 19 -2.87 -20.31 16.82
CA GLY A 19 -2.47 -18.92 17.04
C GLY A 19 -1.28 -18.51 16.18
N PHE A 20 -0.29 -19.38 16.01
CA PHE A 20 0.88 -19.14 15.15
C PHE A 20 0.51 -19.08 13.67
N ILE A 21 -0.36 -19.98 13.18
CA ILE A 21 -0.86 -19.96 11.80
C ILE A 21 -1.65 -18.67 11.54
N TRP A 22 -2.52 -18.28 12.48
CA TRP A 22 -3.28 -17.03 12.38
C TRP A 22 -2.33 -15.82 12.35
N TRP A 23 -1.35 -15.79 13.24
CA TRP A 23 -0.35 -14.73 13.23
C TRP A 23 0.45 -14.73 11.92
N PHE A 24 0.91 -15.86 11.41
CA PHE A 24 1.70 -15.92 10.17
C PHE A 24 0.91 -15.51 8.92
N LEU A 25 -0.36 -15.90 8.82
CA LEU A 25 -1.19 -15.55 7.66
C LEU A 25 -1.58 -14.08 7.65
N PHE A 26 -1.78 -13.49 8.83
CA PHE A 26 -2.33 -12.15 8.93
C PHE A 26 -1.27 -11.08 9.32
N ALA A 27 -0.15 -11.43 10.00
CA ALA A 27 1.01 -10.56 10.29
C ALA A 27 1.51 -9.74 9.12
N PRO A 28 1.80 -10.37 7.97
CA PRO A 28 2.41 -9.67 6.85
C PRO A 28 1.42 -8.63 6.31
N SER A 29 0.13 -8.95 6.27
CA SER A 29 -0.91 -8.01 5.84
C SER A 29 -0.97 -6.76 6.72
N TYR A 30 -0.77 -6.83 8.04
CA TYR A 30 -0.78 -5.60 8.86
C TYR A 30 0.52 -4.77 8.72
N LEU A 31 1.68 -5.42 8.55
CA LEU A 31 2.95 -4.72 8.36
C LEU A 31 3.08 -4.06 6.97
N GLN A 32 2.37 -4.55 5.96
CA GLN A 32 2.34 -3.98 4.61
C GLN A 32 1.70 -2.58 4.55
N PHE A 33 0.94 -2.18 5.58
CA PHE A 33 0.30 -0.86 5.66
C PHE A 33 1.19 0.22 6.28
N THR A 34 2.44 -0.10 6.65
CA THR A 34 3.40 0.97 6.95
C THR A 34 3.64 1.75 5.67
N PRO A 35 3.38 3.08 5.64
CA PRO A 35 3.71 3.88 4.48
C PRO A 35 5.23 3.84 4.34
N LYS A 36 5.73 2.96 3.45
CA LYS A 36 7.15 2.89 3.07
C LYS A 36 7.49 4.10 2.23
N GLY A 37 7.55 5.25 2.88
CA GLY A 37 7.94 6.51 2.26
C GLY A 37 7.47 7.72 3.04
N GLU A 38 8.27 8.77 2.94
CA GLU A 38 7.98 10.10 3.46
C GLU A 38 6.84 10.73 2.66
N TYR A 39 5.80 11.22 3.35
CA TYR A 39 4.70 11.92 2.70
C TYR A 39 5.20 13.26 2.11
N ILE A 40 4.96 13.49 0.82
CA ILE A 40 5.37 14.71 0.12
C ILE A 40 4.18 15.66 -0.04
N SER A 41 3.09 15.16 -0.60
CA SER A 41 1.94 15.99 -0.97
C SER A 41 0.69 15.16 -1.18
N GLN A 42 -0.46 15.84 -1.23
CA GLN A 42 -1.73 15.24 -1.63
C GLN A 42 -2.48 16.17 -2.57
N SER A 43 -3.32 15.59 -3.43
CA SER A 43 -4.18 16.32 -4.33
C SER A 43 -5.55 15.63 -4.42
N THR A 44 -6.62 16.41 -4.23
CA THR A 44 -8.00 15.93 -4.25
C THR A 44 -8.60 16.13 -5.64
N SER A 45 -9.39 15.16 -6.10
CA SER A 45 -10.09 15.25 -7.38
C SER A 45 -11.07 16.43 -7.38
N PRO A 46 -11.39 17.00 -8.56
CA PRO A 46 -12.31 18.15 -8.64
C PRO A 46 -13.69 17.89 -8.01
N ASN A 47 -14.14 16.63 -8.01
CA ASN A 47 -15.41 16.23 -7.40
C ASN A 47 -15.29 15.70 -5.96
N GLY A 48 -14.09 15.68 -5.37
CA GLY A 48 -13.86 15.25 -3.98
C GLY A 48 -13.85 13.73 -3.73
N ASP A 49 -14.18 12.90 -4.72
CA ASP A 49 -14.31 11.45 -4.55
C ASP A 49 -12.97 10.72 -4.32
N TYR A 50 -11.87 11.28 -4.81
CA TYR A 50 -10.55 10.66 -4.78
C TYR A 50 -9.50 11.62 -4.25
N ILE A 51 -8.59 11.08 -3.44
CA ILE A 51 -7.42 11.81 -2.94
C ILE A 51 -6.20 11.02 -3.36
N VAL A 52 -5.31 11.63 -4.14
CA VAL A 52 -4.01 11.06 -4.49
C VAL A 52 -2.97 11.60 -3.52
N LYS A 53 -2.28 10.72 -2.80
CA LYS A 53 -1.17 11.02 -1.90
C LYS A 53 0.14 10.56 -2.53
N ILE A 54 1.14 11.41 -2.46
CA ILE A 54 2.48 11.15 -2.99
C ILE A 54 3.44 10.90 -1.84
N TYR A 55 4.21 9.84 -1.97
CA TYR A 55 5.22 9.41 -1.00
C TYR A 55 6.57 9.26 -1.70
N ARG A 56 7.64 9.67 -1.01
CA ARG A 56 9.03 9.44 -1.39
C ARG A 56 9.54 8.21 -0.66
N SER A 57 9.89 7.17 -1.40
CA SER A 57 10.51 5.97 -0.85
C SER A 57 12.03 6.02 -1.03
N SER A 58 12.78 5.53 -0.06
CA SER A 58 14.24 5.39 -0.12
C SER A 58 14.64 3.97 0.24
N GLY A 59 15.63 3.42 -0.46
CA GLY A 59 16.26 2.14 -0.12
C GLY A 59 17.44 2.26 0.88
N GLY A 60 17.79 3.48 1.30
CA GLY A 60 18.96 3.76 2.14
C GLY A 60 19.77 4.98 1.68
N ALA A 61 20.87 5.27 2.38
CA ALA A 61 21.67 6.49 2.19
C ALA A 61 22.29 6.63 0.78
N THR A 62 22.57 5.52 0.11
CA THR A 62 23.25 5.50 -1.21
C THR A 62 22.31 5.16 -2.37
N THR A 63 21.03 4.92 -2.10
CA THR A 63 20.05 4.58 -3.14
C THR A 63 19.29 5.82 -3.59
N PRO A 64 19.06 6.01 -4.90
CA PRO A 64 18.11 6.99 -5.40
C PRO A 64 16.72 6.84 -4.76
N PHE A 65 15.93 7.90 -4.81
CA PHE A 65 14.56 7.87 -4.35
C PHE A 65 13.62 7.24 -5.39
N ALA A 66 12.49 6.70 -4.91
CA ALA A 66 11.34 6.34 -5.72
C ALA A 66 10.15 7.22 -5.34
N ILE A 67 9.27 7.50 -6.30
CA ILE A 67 7.97 8.11 -6.02
C ILE A 67 6.87 7.07 -6.09
N ARG A 68 6.07 7.01 -5.04
CA ARG A 68 4.84 6.23 -4.96
C ARG A 68 3.62 7.16 -4.91
N GLY A 69 2.65 6.92 -5.78
CA GLY A 69 1.32 7.54 -5.75
C GLY A 69 0.25 6.56 -5.27
N GLU A 70 -0.42 6.89 -4.17
CA GLU A 70 -1.52 6.13 -3.60
C GLU A 70 -2.83 6.91 -3.73
N VAL A 71 -3.87 6.28 -4.27
CA VAL A 71 -5.22 6.83 -4.25
C VAL A 71 -6.02 6.30 -3.08
N THR A 72 -6.68 7.21 -2.36
CA THR A 72 -7.68 6.93 -1.31
C THR A 72 -9.06 7.38 -1.78
N TYR A 73 -10.08 6.58 -1.49
CA TYR A 73 -11.48 6.86 -1.86
C TYR A 73 -12.18 7.57 -0.69
N SER A 74 -12.64 8.81 -0.90
CA SER A 74 -13.23 9.65 0.16
C SER A 74 -14.59 9.14 0.63
N ASN A 75 -15.36 8.53 -0.26
CA ASN A 75 -16.79 8.24 -0.07
C ASN A 75 -17.08 6.76 0.23
N LYS A 76 -16.16 6.04 0.90
CA LYS A 76 -16.36 4.63 1.26
C LYS A 76 -16.12 4.40 2.74
N ILE A 77 -17.06 3.68 3.37
CA ILE A 77 -17.04 3.25 4.78
C ILE A 77 -15.71 2.56 5.14
N PHE A 78 -15.10 1.88 4.17
CA PHE A 78 -13.72 1.41 4.23
C PHE A 78 -12.86 2.27 3.29
N ASN A 79 -11.85 2.93 3.85
CA ASN A 79 -10.80 3.66 3.12
C ASN A 79 -10.03 2.69 2.22
N LYS A 80 -10.60 2.36 1.05
CA LYS A 80 -9.88 1.59 0.03
C LYS A 80 -8.69 2.43 -0.39
N ARG A 81 -7.50 1.84 -0.35
CA ARG A 81 -6.27 2.43 -0.85
C ARG A 81 -5.77 1.60 -2.02
N LYS A 82 -5.28 2.24 -3.07
CA LYS A 82 -4.68 1.57 -4.24
C LYS A 82 -3.42 2.33 -4.64
N ASN A 83 -2.33 1.61 -4.87
CA ASN A 83 -1.15 2.19 -5.51
C ASN A 83 -1.42 2.31 -7.00
N ILE A 84 -1.24 3.50 -7.55
CA ILE A 84 -1.48 3.79 -8.96
C ILE A 84 -0.22 4.26 -9.68
N TYR A 85 0.82 4.64 -8.95
CA TYR A 85 2.07 5.14 -9.53
C TYR A 85 3.27 4.64 -8.74
N TRP A 86 4.24 4.09 -9.44
CA TRP A 86 5.55 3.73 -8.93
C TRP A 86 6.59 4.09 -9.98
N ASN A 87 7.51 4.98 -9.65
CA ASN A 87 8.59 5.34 -10.54
C ASN A 87 9.91 5.47 -9.77
N TYR A 88 10.92 4.76 -10.24
CA TYR A 88 12.27 4.74 -9.72
C TYR A 88 13.23 4.72 -10.92
N PRO A 89 14.29 5.55 -10.92
CA PRO A 89 14.61 6.58 -9.93
C PRO A 89 13.79 7.88 -10.16
N GLN A 90 13.24 8.45 -9.08
CA GLN A 90 12.55 9.74 -9.11
C GLN A 90 12.54 10.42 -7.73
N GLU A 91 12.87 11.71 -7.66
CA GLU A 91 12.94 12.46 -6.39
C GLU A 91 11.68 13.24 -6.02
N THR A 92 10.99 13.80 -7.03
CA THR A 92 9.82 14.66 -6.83
C THR A 92 8.76 14.34 -7.88
N ALA A 93 7.48 14.62 -7.58
CA ALA A 93 6.40 14.45 -8.54
C ALA A 93 5.44 15.63 -8.54
N LYS A 94 4.94 15.96 -9.74
CA LYS A 94 3.87 16.94 -9.94
C LYS A 94 2.56 16.22 -10.21
N VAL A 95 1.54 16.53 -9.43
CA VAL A 95 0.20 15.94 -9.55
C VAL A 95 -0.77 16.99 -10.07
N LYS A 96 -1.46 16.69 -11.17
CA LYS A 96 -2.52 17.53 -11.73
C LYS A 96 -3.71 16.68 -12.13
N TRP A 97 -4.91 17.03 -11.71
CA TRP A 97 -6.12 16.35 -12.16
C TRP A 97 -6.48 16.81 -13.56
N VAL A 98 -6.68 15.84 -14.47
CA VAL A 98 -7.18 16.09 -15.83
C VAL A 98 -8.70 16.14 -15.83
N ASN A 99 -9.34 15.28 -15.02
CA ASN A 99 -10.77 15.26 -14.78
C ASN A 99 -11.07 14.55 -13.45
N ASN A 100 -12.33 14.27 -13.14
CA ASN A 100 -12.77 13.66 -11.87
C ASN A 100 -12.17 12.27 -11.56
N LYS A 101 -11.68 11.54 -12.56
CA LYS A 101 -11.18 10.15 -12.41
C LYS A 101 -9.79 9.94 -12.99
N THR A 102 -9.23 10.94 -13.66
CA THR A 102 -7.95 10.86 -14.36
C THR A 102 -6.99 11.89 -13.78
N VAL A 103 -5.82 11.42 -13.39
CA VAL A 103 -4.75 12.24 -12.82
C VAL A 103 -3.51 12.13 -13.69
N ASN A 104 -2.80 13.23 -13.86
CA ASN A 104 -1.47 13.29 -14.43
C ASN A 104 -0.46 13.35 -13.28
N ILE A 105 0.41 12.33 -13.19
CA ILE A 105 1.51 12.28 -12.23
C ILE A 105 2.81 12.32 -13.04
N SER A 106 3.52 13.45 -12.99
CA SER A 106 4.81 13.67 -13.66
C SER A 106 4.85 13.35 -15.16
N GLY A 107 3.74 13.62 -15.86
CA GLY A 107 3.59 13.33 -17.30
C GLY A 107 2.74 12.09 -17.59
N HIS A 108 2.56 11.19 -16.62
CA HIS A 108 1.79 9.96 -16.81
C HIS A 108 0.31 10.18 -16.49
N ILE A 109 -0.55 10.04 -17.50
CA ILE A 109 -2.00 10.18 -17.39
C ILE A 109 -2.60 8.83 -17.00
N LEU A 110 -3.23 8.77 -15.82
CA LEU A 110 -3.72 7.53 -15.21
C LEU A 110 -5.16 7.68 -14.74
N ASN A 111 -6.01 6.72 -15.10
CA ASN A 111 -7.32 6.54 -14.51
C ASN A 111 -7.20 5.90 -13.13
N VAL A 112 -7.59 6.61 -12.07
CA VAL A 112 -7.38 6.18 -10.67
C VAL A 112 -8.07 4.88 -10.28
N LYS A 113 -9.07 4.43 -11.07
CA LYS A 113 -9.75 3.15 -10.85
C LYS A 113 -9.04 2.00 -11.55
N LYS A 114 -8.70 2.20 -12.82
CA LYS A 114 -8.27 1.12 -13.72
C LYS A 114 -6.76 1.00 -13.77
N ASP A 115 -6.09 2.11 -13.94
CA ASP A 115 -4.70 2.12 -14.36
C ASP A 115 -3.75 2.02 -13.17
N THR A 116 -2.54 1.58 -13.48
CA THR A 116 -1.37 1.57 -12.61
C THR A 116 -0.16 1.81 -13.49
N PHE A 117 0.75 2.67 -13.05
CA PHE A 117 2.05 2.86 -13.69
C PHE A 117 3.15 2.31 -12.79
N ASN A 118 4.03 1.51 -13.36
CA ASN A 118 5.21 0.98 -12.72
C ASN A 118 6.34 1.01 -13.73
N ALA A 119 7.38 1.81 -13.47
CA ALA A 119 8.51 1.96 -14.39
C ALA A 119 9.19 0.62 -14.69
N ASN A 120 9.23 -0.31 -13.72
CA ASN A 120 9.85 -1.62 -13.89
C ASN A 120 9.10 -2.53 -14.89
N ASP A 121 7.82 -2.23 -15.19
CA ASP A 121 7.02 -3.02 -16.12
C ASP A 121 7.20 -2.57 -17.58
N VAL A 122 7.86 -1.43 -17.81
CA VAL A 122 8.09 -0.86 -19.16
C VAL A 122 9.41 -1.36 -19.76
N ASP A 123 10.35 -1.81 -18.91
CA ASP A 123 11.69 -2.25 -19.32
C ASP A 123 11.83 -3.79 -19.48
N ASN A 124 10.70 -4.52 -19.55
CA ASN A 124 10.61 -5.97 -19.79
C ASN A 124 9.83 -6.27 -21.08
#